data_AF-A0A9R1DT82-F1
#
_entry.id   AF-A0A9R1DT82-F1
#
_cell.length_a   1.000
_cell.length_b   1.000
_cell.length_c   1.000
_cell.angle_alpha   90.00
_cell.angle_beta   90.00
_cell.angle_gamma   90.00
#
_symmetry.space_group_name_H-M   'P 1'
#
loop_
_entity.id
_entity.type
_entity.pdbx_description
1 polymer ?
#
loop_
_entity_poly.entity_id
_entity_poly.type
_entity_poly.pdbx_seq_one_letter_code
_entity_poly.pdbx_strand_id
1 'polypeptide(L)'
;MEFSMADHPPCVRGVSDDVAIAEAGQGMTVMFVPKPNTPRFTYSVWRNNGGSSTQWQMEEKTISLDYGSLLMGAVGRHLHLYRGLLVKPGYFTQDVNTFQLERVCDASSPKQSHIYCNFPPSLLSSPTV
;
A
#
# COMPACT_ATOMS: atom_id res chain seq x y z
N MET A 1 7.70 -12.96 21.17
CA MET A 1 7.41 -12.46 19.81
C MET A 1 8.71 -12.54 19.04
N GLU A 2 8.70 -13.28 17.94
CA GLU A 2 9.82 -13.29 16.99
C GLU A 2 9.40 -12.45 15.79
N PHE A 3 10.27 -11.54 15.37
CA PHE A 3 10.06 -10.73 14.18
C PHE A 3 10.71 -11.45 13.01
N SER A 4 9.91 -11.78 11.98
CA SER A 4 10.42 -12.32 10.73
C SER A 4 10.42 -11.20 9.70
N MET A 5 11.53 -11.03 8.99
CA MET A 5 11.57 -10.16 7.81
C MET A 5 11.10 -10.97 6.61
N ALA A 6 10.11 -10.44 5.90
CA ALA A 6 9.71 -11.03 4.63
C ALA A 6 10.85 -10.85 3.62
N ASP A 7 11.26 -11.95 2.98
CA ASP A 7 12.19 -11.86 1.88
C ASP A 7 11.53 -11.10 0.74
N HIS A 8 12.25 -10.12 0.21
CA HIS A 8 11.81 -9.41 -0.97
C HIS A 8 11.86 -10.31 -2.22
N PRO A 9 10.89 -10.19 -3.14
CA PRO A 9 10.98 -10.85 -4.44
C PRO A 9 12.23 -10.37 -5.21
N PRO A 10 12.79 -11.21 -6.09
CA PRO A 10 13.97 -10.90 -6.89
C PRO A 10 13.62 -9.85 -7.96
N CYS A 11 13.58 -8.59 -7.55
CA CYS A 11 13.27 -7.45 -8.41
C CYS A 11 14.40 -6.42 -8.30
N VAL A 12 14.82 -5.88 -9.44
CA VAL A 12 15.76 -4.76 -9.49
C VAL A 12 15.04 -3.52 -8.98
N ARG A 13 15.40 -3.03 -7.80
CA ARG A 13 14.83 -1.80 -7.21
C ARG A 13 15.86 -0.67 -7.23
N GLY A 14 15.39 0.54 -7.51
CA GLY A 14 16.12 1.76 -7.19
C GLY A 14 16.17 1.97 -5.67
N VAL A 15 17.16 2.73 -5.21
CA VAL A 15 17.37 3.04 -3.78
C VAL A 15 16.18 3.79 -3.16
N SER A 16 15.34 4.43 -3.97
CA SER A 16 14.17 5.22 -3.56
C SER A 16 12.82 4.54 -3.84
N ASP A 17 12.82 3.26 -4.20
CA ASP A 17 11.61 2.56 -4.62
C ASP A 17 10.90 1.95 -3.41
N ASP A 18 9.87 2.66 -2.92
CA ASP A 18 9.03 2.18 -1.83
C ASP A 18 8.19 0.97 -2.27
N VAL A 19 8.14 -0.03 -1.40
CA VAL A 19 7.34 -1.25 -1.55
C VAL A 19 6.24 -1.25 -0.50
N ALA A 20 5.03 -1.64 -0.89
CA ALA A 20 3.95 -1.88 0.08
C ALA A 20 3.63 -3.36 0.17
N ILE A 21 3.38 -3.84 1.39
CA ILE A 21 2.93 -5.21 1.68
C ILE A 21 1.58 -5.11 2.36
N ALA A 22 0.57 -5.80 1.82
CA ALA A 22 -0.81 -5.76 2.30
C ALA A 22 -1.38 -7.17 2.43
N GLU A 23 -2.34 -7.33 3.34
CA GLU A 23 -3.10 -8.55 3.55
C GLU A 23 -4.26 -8.64 2.55
N ALA A 24 -4.27 -9.62 1.66
CA ALA A 24 -5.39 -9.86 0.73
C ALA A 24 -6.48 -10.78 1.32
N GLY A 25 -6.37 -11.17 2.59
CA GLY A 25 -7.31 -12.06 3.26
C GLY A 25 -7.01 -13.54 3.01
N GLN A 26 -7.70 -14.43 3.74
CA GLN A 26 -7.48 -15.88 3.68
C GLN A 26 -6.02 -16.33 3.91
N GLY A 27 -5.23 -15.54 4.64
CA GLY A 27 -3.80 -15.80 4.86
C GLY A 27 -2.90 -15.44 3.67
N MET A 28 -3.45 -14.76 2.66
CA MET A 28 -2.72 -14.30 1.49
C MET A 28 -2.14 -12.91 1.72
N THR A 29 -0.88 -12.73 1.38
CA THR A 29 -0.19 -11.44 1.40
C THR A 29 0.15 -11.03 -0.02
N VAL A 30 0.02 -9.73 -0.30
CA VAL A 30 0.30 -9.13 -1.60
C VAL A 30 1.34 -8.05 -1.43
N MET A 31 2.30 -8.01 -2.34
CA MET A 31 3.35 -7.01 -2.39
C MET A 31 3.25 -6.20 -3.68
N PHE A 32 3.36 -4.88 -3.55
CA PHE A 32 3.34 -3.92 -4.64
C PHE A 32 4.74 -3.34 -4.80
N VAL A 33 5.38 -3.68 -5.92
CA VAL A 33 6.78 -3.31 -6.19
C VAL A 33 6.84 -2.42 -7.42
N PRO A 34 7.50 -1.25 -7.36
CA PRO A 34 7.71 -0.39 -8.52
C PRO A 34 8.28 -1.17 -9.71
N LYS A 35 7.65 -1.03 -10.88
CA LYS A 35 8.07 -1.76 -12.07
C LYS A 35 9.22 -1.01 -12.77
N PRO A 36 10.39 -1.65 -13.00
CA PRO A 36 11.51 -1.00 -13.68
C PRO A 36 11.14 -0.52 -15.08
N ASN A 37 11.75 0.58 -15.52
CA ASN A 37 11.55 1.16 -16.87
C ASN A 37 10.10 1.53 -17.20
N THR A 38 9.25 1.72 -16.19
CA THR A 38 7.89 2.24 -16.35
C THR A 38 7.73 3.54 -15.55
N PRO A 39 6.65 4.32 -15.77
CA PRO A 39 6.41 5.50 -14.94
C PRO A 39 6.41 5.16 -13.45
N ARG A 40 6.84 6.10 -12.60
CA ARG A 40 7.02 5.89 -11.14
C ARG A 40 5.76 5.48 -10.35
N PHE A 41 4.60 5.50 -11.00
CA PHE A 41 3.30 5.15 -10.44
C PHE A 41 2.78 3.79 -10.92
N THR A 42 3.63 3.00 -11.58
CA THR A 42 3.31 1.65 -12.07
C THR A 42 4.00 0.58 -11.21
N TYR A 43 3.21 -0.36 -10.72
CA TYR A 43 3.64 -1.39 -9.78
C TYR A 43 3.34 -2.78 -10.33
N SER A 44 4.33 -3.68 -10.20
CA SER A 44 4.13 -5.12 -10.29
C SER A 44 3.51 -5.64 -9.01
N VAL A 45 2.61 -6.60 -9.14
CA VAL A 45 1.89 -7.22 -8.02
C VAL A 45 2.45 -8.61 -7.80
N TRP A 46 2.74 -8.95 -6.55
CA TRP A 46 3.28 -10.25 -6.16
C TRP A 46 2.44 -10.85 -5.06
N ARG A 47 2.09 -12.14 -5.17
CA ARG A 47 1.31 -12.86 -4.17
C ARG A 47 2.13 -13.88 -3.42
N ASN A 48 1.79 -14.04 -2.15
CA ASN A 48 2.17 -15.17 -1.32
C ASN A 48 0.90 -15.78 -0.72
N ASN A 49 0.66 -17.06 -0.96
CA ASN A 49 -0.56 -17.77 -0.56
C ASN A 49 -0.45 -18.38 0.85
N GLY A 50 0.14 -17.67 1.81
CA GLY A 50 0.31 -18.15 3.19
C GLY A 50 1.34 -19.27 3.34
N GLY A 51 2.24 -19.41 2.36
CA GLY A 51 3.35 -20.35 2.38
C GLY A 51 4.57 -19.78 3.12
N SER A 52 5.76 -20.26 2.76
CA SER A 52 7.02 -19.64 3.23
C SER A 52 7.07 -18.17 2.78
N SER A 53 7.62 -17.27 3.61
CA SER A 53 7.84 -15.85 3.27
C SER A 53 8.69 -15.62 2.02
N THR A 54 9.29 -16.68 1.48
CA THR A 54 10.15 -16.71 0.30
C THR A 54 9.42 -17.03 -1.01
N GLN A 55 8.17 -17.51 -0.95
CA GLN A 55 7.41 -17.98 -2.11
C GLN A 55 6.53 -16.88 -2.72
N TRP A 56 7.16 -15.89 -3.33
CA TRP A 56 6.45 -14.84 -4.07
C TRP A 56 6.22 -15.26 -5.53
N GLN A 57 4.99 -15.11 -5.99
CA GLN A 57 4.60 -15.30 -7.38
C GLN A 57 4.17 -13.97 -7.98
N MET A 58 4.83 -13.55 -9.07
CA MET A 58 4.42 -12.34 -9.79
C MET A 58 3.08 -12.58 -10.48
N GLU A 59 2.13 -11.67 -10.28
CA GLU A 59 0.92 -11.62 -11.09
C GLU A 59 1.21 -10.97 -12.45
N GLU A 60 0.54 -11.46 -13.50
CA GLU A 60 0.60 -10.85 -14.83
C GLU A 60 0.06 -9.39 -14.82
N LYS A 61 -0.88 -9.11 -13.92
CA LYS A 61 -1.53 -7.80 -13.82
C LYS A 61 -0.64 -6.80 -13.08
N THR A 62 -0.38 -5.67 -13.73
CA THR A 62 0.20 -4.49 -13.11
C THR A 62 -0.88 -3.54 -12.61
N ILE A 63 -0.57 -2.75 -11.58
CA ILE A 63 -1.41 -1.63 -11.15
C ILE A 63 -0.70 -0.34 -11.53
N SER A 64 -1.45 0.55 -12.19
CA SER A 64 -1.00 1.92 -12.46
C SER A 64 -1.86 2.85 -11.61
N LEU A 65 -1.22 3.72 -10.85
CA LEU A 65 -1.89 4.83 -10.19
C LEU A 65 -2.03 6.01 -11.16
N ASP A 66 -2.90 6.95 -10.83
CA ASP A 66 -3.04 8.19 -11.60
C ASP A 66 -1.76 9.03 -11.48
N TYR A 67 -1.43 9.77 -12.55
CA TYR A 67 -0.29 10.69 -12.55
C TYR A 67 -0.35 11.65 -11.34
N GLY A 68 0.77 11.79 -10.63
CA GLY A 68 0.83 12.57 -9.38
C GLY A 68 0.32 11.86 -8.14
N SER A 69 0.02 10.56 -8.24
CA SER A 69 -0.21 9.69 -7.08
C SER A 69 1.06 8.98 -6.67
N LEU A 70 1.21 8.73 -5.37
CA LEU A 70 2.32 8.00 -4.77
C LEU A 70 1.78 6.95 -3.81
N LEU A 71 2.30 5.73 -3.89
CA LEU A 71 2.09 4.69 -2.88
C LEU A 71 2.98 4.99 -1.67
N MET A 72 2.35 5.19 -0.52
CA MET A 72 3.02 5.56 0.74
C MET A 72 3.24 4.37 1.67
N GLY A 73 2.52 3.26 1.46
CA GLY A 73 2.55 2.08 2.29
C GLY A 73 1.22 1.33 2.29
N ALA A 74 1.02 0.45 3.26
CA ALA A 74 -0.21 -0.31 3.42
C ALA A 74 -0.43 -0.70 4.89
N VAL A 75 -1.69 -0.88 5.28
CA VAL A 75 -2.09 -1.38 6.60
C VAL A 75 -3.25 -2.35 6.46
N GLY A 76 -3.05 -3.58 6.95
CA GLY A 76 -3.97 -4.68 6.71
C GLY A 76 -4.23 -4.83 5.21
N ARG A 77 -5.49 -4.76 4.80
CA ARG A 77 -5.92 -4.88 3.39
C ARG A 77 -5.98 -3.56 2.61
N HIS A 78 -5.55 -2.45 3.19
CA HIS A 78 -5.70 -1.13 2.58
C HIS A 78 -4.34 -0.53 2.22
N LEU A 79 -4.18 -0.08 0.97
CA LEU A 79 -3.04 0.69 0.50
C LEU A 79 -3.22 2.16 0.85
N HIS A 80 -2.14 2.83 1.24
CA HIS A 80 -2.13 4.26 1.49
C HIS A 80 -1.55 4.99 0.31
N LEU A 81 -2.35 5.89 -0.23
CA LEU A 81 -2.02 6.65 -1.43
C LEU A 81 -2.03 8.13 -1.09
N TYR A 82 -1.03 8.85 -1.58
CA TYR A 82 -1.05 10.29 -1.67
C TYR A 82 -1.41 10.69 -3.09
N ARG A 83 -2.32 11.64 -3.27
CA ARG A 83 -2.68 12.17 -4.59
C ARG A 83 -2.53 13.69 -4.58
N GLY A 84 -1.43 14.17 -5.17
CA GLY A 84 -1.01 15.56 -5.08
C GLY A 84 -1.52 16.49 -6.19
N LEU A 85 -1.93 15.94 -7.34
CA LEU A 85 -2.33 16.74 -8.51
C LEU A 85 -3.84 16.97 -8.63
N LEU A 86 -4.64 16.55 -7.64
CA LEU A 86 -6.05 16.91 -7.59
C LEU A 86 -6.23 18.38 -7.21
N VAL A 87 -7.38 18.96 -7.61
CA VAL A 87 -7.85 20.27 -7.14
C VAL A 87 -7.81 20.38 -5.61
N LYS A 88 -8.01 19.25 -4.92
CA LYS A 88 -7.79 19.10 -3.48
C LYS A 88 -6.85 17.91 -3.23
N PRO A 89 -5.54 18.17 -3.04
CA PRO A 89 -4.57 17.15 -2.65
C PRO A 89 -5.04 16.42 -1.39
N GLY A 90 -4.73 15.14 -1.28
CA GLY A 90 -5.21 14.36 -0.14
C GLY A 90 -4.59 12.98 -0.03
N TYR A 91 -4.89 12.37 1.10
CA TYR A 91 -4.53 11.00 1.42
C TYR A 91 -5.74 10.10 1.28
N PHE A 92 -5.49 8.91 0.73
CA PHE A 92 -6.53 7.96 0.39
C PHE A 92 -6.13 6.57 0.86
N THR A 93 -7.13 5.77 1.20
CA THR A 93 -7.03 4.33 1.40
C THR A 93 -7.64 3.63 0.19
N GLN A 94 -6.97 2.60 -0.31
CA GLN A 94 -7.51 1.75 -1.36
C GLN A 94 -7.53 0.30 -0.89
N ASP A 95 -8.70 -0.33 -0.89
CA ASP A 95 -8.81 -1.76 -0.56
C ASP A 95 -8.20 -2.62 -1.69
N VAL A 96 -7.32 -3.55 -1.33
CA VAL A 96 -6.55 -4.36 -2.31
C VAL A 96 -7.39 -5.35 -3.10
N ASN A 97 -8.56 -5.75 -2.58
CA ASN A 97 -9.40 -6.77 -3.20
C ASN A 97 -10.48 -6.12 -4.08
N THR A 98 -11.08 -5.04 -3.59
CA THR A 98 -12.20 -4.36 -4.24
C THR A 98 -11.76 -3.15 -5.07
N PHE A 99 -10.53 -2.68 -4.89
CA PHE A 99 -9.98 -1.46 -5.50
C PHE A 99 -10.77 -0.19 -5.17
N GLN A 100 -11.69 -0.24 -4.20
CA GLN A 100 -12.45 0.91 -3.74
C GLN A 100 -11.53 1.91 -3.07
N LEU A 101 -11.66 3.17 -3.48
CA LEU A 101 -10.82 4.29 -3.03
C LEU A 101 -11.63 5.20 -2.11
N GLU A 102 -11.11 5.44 -0.91
CA GLU A 102 -11.73 6.30 0.09
C GLU A 102 -10.76 7.43 0.46
N ARG A 103 -11.28 8.65 0.60
CA ARG A 103 -10.50 9.80 1.05
C ARG A 103 -10.43 9.78 2.58
N VAL A 104 -9.22 9.83 3.13
CA VAL A 104 -8.98 9.84 4.58
C VAL A 104 -8.88 11.28 5.08
N CYS A 105 -8.04 12.10 4.46
CA CYS A 105 -7.87 13.49 4.83
C CYS A 105 -7.34 14.35 3.69
N ASP A 106 -7.58 15.66 3.79
CA ASP A 106 -7.01 16.65 2.87
C ASP A 106 -5.54 16.91 3.20
N ALA A 107 -4.71 17.07 2.18
CA ALA A 107 -3.30 17.40 2.35
C ALA A 107 -3.13 18.91 2.36
N SER A 108 -2.89 19.49 3.53
CA SER A 108 -2.57 20.91 3.70
C SER A 108 -1.12 21.24 3.35
N SER A 109 -0.22 20.25 3.32
CA SER A 109 1.15 20.38 2.80
C SER A 109 1.75 19.03 2.36
N PRO A 110 2.67 18.99 1.38
CA PRO A 110 3.25 17.76 0.84
C PRO A 110 4.28 17.08 1.75
N LYS A 111 4.55 17.64 2.93
CA LYS A 111 5.55 17.14 3.88
C LYS A 111 4.88 16.96 5.25
N GLN A 112 4.98 15.76 5.80
CA GLN A 112 4.63 15.41 7.19
C GLN A 112 3.14 15.24 7.50
N SER A 113 2.51 14.24 6.87
CA SER A 113 1.73 13.35 7.70
C SER A 113 2.15 11.92 7.41
N HIS A 114 2.94 11.35 8.32
CA HIS A 114 2.93 9.90 8.47
C HIS A 114 1.52 9.60 8.97
N ILE A 115 0.66 9.12 8.09
CA ILE A 115 -0.69 8.71 8.50
C ILE A 115 -0.47 7.69 9.61
N TYR A 116 -0.83 8.05 10.84
CA TYR A 116 -0.70 7.14 11.97
C TYR A 116 -1.83 6.14 11.87
N CYS A 117 -1.51 4.95 11.37
CA CYS A 117 -2.52 3.96 10.99
C CYS A 117 -2.67 2.83 12.01
N ASN A 118 -1.94 2.91 13.13
CA ASN A 118 -2.01 1.96 14.24
C ASN A 118 -3.00 2.41 15.32
N PHE A 119 -4.06 3.14 14.97
CA PHE A 119 -5.12 3.35 15.96
C PHE A 119 -5.79 2.00 16.23
N PRO A 120 -5.80 1.51 17.48
CA PRO A 120 -6.58 0.33 17.80
C PRO A 120 -8.04 0.60 17.42
N PRO A 121 -8.76 -0.40 16.87
CA PRO A 121 -10.16 -0.25 16.44
C PRO A 121 -11.08 0.39 17.51
N SER A 122 -10.70 0.26 18.78
CA SER A 122 -11.43 0.68 19.98
C SER A 122 -11.52 2.21 20.21
N LEU A 123 -10.71 3.03 19.53
CA LEU A 123 -10.69 4.48 19.78
C LEU A 123 -11.60 5.29 18.83
N LEU A 124 -12.11 4.67 17.76
CA LEU A 124 -13.03 5.32 16.81
C LEU A 124 -14.51 5.00 17.10
N SER A 125 -14.79 4.04 17.97
CA SER A 125 -16.10 3.89 18.60
C SER A 125 -16.29 5.04 19.58
N SER A 126 -17.02 6.08 19.17
CA SER A 126 -17.55 7.07 20.11
C SER A 126 -18.30 6.34 21.23
N PRO A 127 -18.15 6.73 22.51
CA PRO A 127 -19.02 6.20 23.54
C PRO A 127 -20.45 6.49 23.10
N THR A 128 -21.26 5.44 22.98
CA THR A 128 -22.71 5.62 22.89
C THR A 128 -23.13 6.25 24.20
N VAL A 129 -23.50 7.54 24.17
CA VAL A 129 -24.17 8.22 25.28
C VAL A 129 -25.57 7.65 25.43
#